data_AF-A0A7C2YRP9-F1
#
_entry.id   AF-A0A7C2YRP9-F1
#
_cell.length_a   1.000
_cell.length_b   1.000
_cell.length_c   1.000
_cell.angle_alpha   90.00
_cell.angle_beta   90.00
_cell.angle_gamma   90.00
#
_symmetry.space_group_name_H-M   'P 1'
#
loop_
_entity.id
_entity.type
_entity.pdbx_description
1 polymer ?
#
loop_
_entity_poly.entity_id
_entity_poly.type
_entity_poly.pdbx_seq_one_letter_code
_entity_poly.pdbx_strand_id
1 'polypeptide(L)' 'MKSKKTWRRRAKSMLVVAPASATTWVVARSRQLIPGALFRTREAAVRYAIMLAQAAGPAPTQVRVLGAA' A
#
# COMPACT_ATOMS: atom_id res chain seq x y z
N MET A 1 22.22 -16.70 8.13
CA MET A 1 21.16 -16.48 7.10
C MET A 1 19.91 -15.86 7.74
N LYS A 2 19.74 -14.53 7.65
CA LYS A 2 18.54 -13.86 8.21
C LYS A 2 17.32 -14.13 7.32
N SER A 3 16.63 -15.22 7.63
CA SER A 3 15.19 -15.47 7.49
C SER A 3 14.46 -14.88 6.26
N LYS A 4 14.40 -15.65 5.16
CA LYS A 4 13.40 -15.46 4.09
C LYS A 4 11.94 -15.52 4.62
N LYS A 5 11.71 -16.16 5.78
CA LYS A 5 10.39 -16.30 6.41
C LYS A 5 9.84 -14.99 6.99
N THR A 6 10.68 -14.13 7.56
CA THR A 6 10.23 -12.83 8.10
C THR A 6 9.90 -11.82 7.01
N TRP A 7 10.62 -11.86 5.88
CA TRP A 7 10.31 -11.01 4.72
C TRP A 7 8.90 -11.28 4.17
N ARG A 8 8.55 -12.56 3.99
CA ARG A 8 7.20 -12.96 3.54
C ARG A 8 6.09 -12.61 4.53
N ARG A 9 6.38 -12.54 5.84
CA ARG A 9 5.41 -12.10 6.87
C ARG A 9 5.17 -10.58 6.86
N ARG A 10 6.20 -9.76 6.66
CA ARG A 10 6.04 -8.29 6.58
C ARG A 10 5.26 -7.85 5.33
N ALA A 11 5.48 -8.53 4.20
CA ALA A 11 4.73 -8.26 2.97
C ALA A 11 3.21 -8.54 3.06
N LYS A 12 2.76 -9.32 4.05
CA LYS A 12 1.34 -9.70 4.24
C LYS A 12 0.45 -8.59 4.82
N SER A 13 1.04 -7.52 5.37
CA SER A 13 0.31 -6.40 5.98
C SER A 13 0.76 -5.06 5.39
N MET A 14 0.83 -4.97 4.06
CA MET A 14 1.20 -3.74 3.37
C MET A 14 0.00 -3.14 2.62
N LEU A 15 -0.08 -1.81 2.68
CA LEU A 15 -0.90 -1.02 1.76
C LEU A 15 -0.04 -0.69 0.54
N VAL A 16 -0.60 -0.92 -0.64
CA VAL A 16 0.05 -0.74 -1.91
C VAL A 16 -0.65 0.40 -2.64
N VAL A 17 0.11 1.41 -3.05
CA VAL A 17 -0.35 2.48 -3.92
C VAL A 17 0.20 2.20 -5.31
N ALA A 18 -0.66 1.97 -6.31
CA ALA A 18 -0.24 1.63 -7.66
C ALA A 18 -0.97 2.50 -8.70
N PRO A 19 -0.34 2.86 -9.83
CA PRO A 19 -1.04 3.49 -10.93
C PRO A 19 -2.07 2.51 -11.50
N ALA A 20 -3.30 2.98 -11.68
CA ALA A 20 -4.35 2.26 -12.41
C ALA A 20 -4.52 2.80 -13.84
N SER A 21 -4.15 4.06 -14.07
CA SER A 21 -4.10 4.67 -15.40
C SER A 21 -3.09 5.83 -15.40
N ALA A 22 -2.96 6.53 -16.53
CA ALA A 22 -2.11 7.72 -16.66
C ALA A 22 -2.46 8.82 -15.63
N THR A 23 -3.70 8.89 -15.17
CA THR A 23 -4.20 9.95 -14.29
C THR A 23 -4.83 9.43 -13.00
N THR A 24 -4.72 8.13 -12.71
CA THR A 24 -5.37 7.57 -11.52
C THR A 24 -4.51 6.55 -10.79
N TRP A 25 -4.66 6.55 -9.46
CA TRP A 25 -3.89 5.75 -8.52
C TRP A 25 -4.84 4.98 -7.60
N VAL A 26 -4.52 3.72 -7.32
CA VAL A 26 -5.31 2.84 -6.47
C VAL A 26 -4.54 2.50 -5.21
N VAL A 27 -5.25 2.50 -4.09
CA VAL A 27 -4.76 1.94 -2.82
C VAL A 27 -5.38 0.56 -2.63
N ALA A 28 -4.55 -0.46 -2.47
CA ALA A 28 -4.98 -1.84 -2.27
C ALA A 28 -4.26 -2.49 -1.08
N ARG A 29 -4.90 -3.46 -0.43
CA ARG A 29 -4.23 -4.34 0.53
C ARG A 29 -3.50 -5.45 -0.22
N SER A 30 -2.22 -5.64 0.07
CA SER A 30 -1.35 -6.67 -0.52
C SER A 30 -1.97 -8.08 -0.51
N ARG A 31 -2.73 -8.43 0.55
CA ARG A 31 -3.36 -9.77 0.70
C ARG A 31 -4.57 -10.02 -0.18
N GLN A 32 -5.28 -8.98 -0.57
CA GLN A 32 -6.62 -9.13 -1.12
C GLN A 32 -6.67 -8.73 -2.60
N LEU A 33 -5.73 -7.91 -3.09
CA LEU A 33 -5.79 -7.33 -4.45
C LEU A 33 -7.15 -6.67 -4.75
N ILE A 34 -7.94 -6.37 -3.71
CA ILE A 34 -9.19 -5.65 -3.82
C ILE A 34 -8.81 -4.16 -3.89
N PRO A 35 -9.15 -3.45 -4.98
CA PRO A 35 -9.01 -2.01 -5.04
C PRO A 35 -9.83 -1.40 -3.89
N GLY A 36 -9.16 -0.82 -2.90
CA GLY A 36 -9.81 -0.22 -1.75
C GLY A 36 -10.33 1.18 -2.03
N ALA A 37 -9.58 1.95 -2.82
CA ALA A 37 -9.97 3.29 -3.27
C ALA A 37 -9.18 3.72 -4.50
N LEU A 38 -9.82 4.47 -5.40
CA LEU A 38 -9.25 5.09 -6.60
C LEU A 38 -9.14 6.60 -6.41
N PHE A 39 -8.01 7.18 -6.77
CA PHE A 39 -7.69 8.59 -6.63
C PHE A 39 -7.19 9.18 -7.94
N ARG A 40 -7.48 10.46 -8.21
CA ARG A 40 -6.96 11.18 -9.39
C ARG A 40 -5.52 11.65 -9.24
N THR A 41 -4.99 11.70 -8.02
CA THR A 41 -3.61 12.14 -7.79
C THR A 41 -2.86 11.12 -6.94
N ARG A 42 -1.57 11.00 -7.22
CA ARG A 42 -0.66 10.16 -6.45
C ARG A 42 -0.65 10.57 -4.98
N GLU A 43 -0.60 11.87 -4.72
CA GLU A 43 -0.53 12.43 -3.36
C GLU A 43 -1.76 12.11 -2.53
N ALA A 44 -2.97 12.19 -3.11
CA ALA A 44 -4.19 11.81 -2.41
C ALA A 44 -4.19 10.32 -2.04
N ALA A 45 -3.77 9.45 -2.96
CA ALA A 45 -3.65 8.02 -2.70
C ALA A 45 -2.64 7.71 -1.59
N VAL A 46 -1.49 8.38 -1.60
CA VAL A 46 -0.44 8.20 -0.58
C VAL A 46 -0.92 8.70 0.79
N ARG A 47 -1.51 9.89 0.87
CA ARG A 47 -2.06 10.43 2.14
C ARG A 47 -3.13 9.51 2.72
N TYR A 48 -4.02 8.99 1.87
CA TYR A 48 -5.04 8.03 2.29
C TYR A 48 -4.42 6.73 2.82
N ALA A 49 -3.39 6.20 2.15
CA ALA A 49 -2.70 5.00 2.61
C ALA A 49 -1.98 5.22 3.95
N ILE A 50 -1.38 6.40 4.17
CA ILE A 50 -0.75 6.77 5.45
C ILE A 50 -1.81 6.85 6.55
N MET A 51 -2.94 7.52 6.31
CA MET A 51 -4.06 7.61 7.24
C MET A 51 -4.56 6.21 7.64
N LEU A 52 -4.75 5.32 6.66
CA LEU A 52 -5.15 3.93 6.92
C LEU A 52 -4.10 3.15 7.72
N ALA A 53 -2.81 3.37 7.45
CA ALA A 53 -1.73 2.75 8.20
C ALA A 53 -1.72 3.21 9.67
N GLN A 54 -2.00 4.49 9.93
CA GLN A 54 -2.14 5.03 11.29
C GLN A 54 -3.39 4.50 12.01
N ALA A 55 -4.52 4.42 11.30
CA ALA A 55 -5.77 3.90 11.83
C ALA A 55 -5.72 2.38 12.16
N ALA A 56 -4.84 1.62 11.49
CA ALA A 56 -4.68 0.19 11.71
C ALA A 56 -3.99 -0.17 13.05
N GLY A 57 -3.58 0.83 13.85
CA GLY A 57 -3.03 0.63 15.19
C GLY A 57 -1.50 0.39 15.22
N PRO A 58 -0.94 -0.10 16.34
CA PRO A 58 0.50 -0.11 16.61
C PRO A 58 1.31 -1.09 15.74
N ALA A 59 0.65 -1.91 14.93
CA ALA A 59 1.34 -2.77 13.98
C ALA A 59 1.91 -1.91 12.83
N PRO A 60 3.20 -2.02 12.49
CA PRO A 60 3.80 -1.24 11.41
C PRO A 60 3.19 -1.66 10.07
N THR A 61 2.13 -0.97 9.67
CA THR A 61 1.51 -1.12 8.35
C THR A 61 2.35 -0.31 7.38
N GLN A 62 3.12 -1.00 6.55
CA GLN A 62 4.02 -0.33 5.61
C GLN A 62 3.24 0.08 4.36
N VAL A 63 3.42 1.33 3.94
CA VAL A 63 2.91 1.85 2.68
C VAL A 63 4.00 1.68 1.62
N ARG A 64 3.66 1.03 0.50
CA ARG A 64 4.56 0.88 -0.65
C ARG A 64 3.93 1.49 -1.87
N VAL A 65 4.64 2.39 -2.53
CA VAL A 65 4.24 2.94 -3.82
C VAL A 65 4.91 2.11 -4.91
N LEU A 66 4.12 1.56 -5.83
CA LEU A 66 4.58 0.86 -7.02
C LEU A 66 4.53 1.81 -8.21
N GLY A 67 5.58 1.83 -9.01
CA GLY A 67 5.67 2.69 -10.19
C GLY A 67 5.83 4.16 -9.83
N ALA A 68 7.07 4.62 -9.79
CA ALA A 68 7.40 5.94 -10.28
C ALA A 68 8.37 5.67 -11.43
N ALA A 69 7.98 6.07 -12.64
CA ALA A 69 8.98 6.50 -13.60
C ALA A 69 9.67 7.74 -13.02
#